data_AF-A0A6I8N253-F1
#
_entry.id   AF-A0A6I8N253-F1
#
_cell.length_a   1.000
_cell.length_b   1.000
_cell.length_c   1.000
_cell.angle_alpha   90.00
_cell.angle_beta   90.00
_cell.angle_gamma   90.00
#
_symmetry.space_group_name_H-M   'P 1'
#
loop_
_entity.id
_entity.type
_entity.pdbx_description
1 polymer ?
#
loop_
_entity_poly.entity_id
_entity_poly.type
_entity_poly.pdbx_seq_one_letter_code
_entity_poly.pdbx_strand_id
1 'polypeptide(L)'
;MAAGAAAVRGGARAAGLPLAGAARLWWSSPPPPLLLRAARGGGDRAGPRRRVAHFTFQPDPETKQYGETQKMNLFQSVSSALDNSLAKDPTAVIFGEDVAFGGVFRCTVGLRDKYGKDRVFNTPLCEQGIVGFGIGIAVTGATAIAEIQFADYIFPAFDQIVNEAAKYRYRSGDLFNCGSLTIRAPWGCVGHGALYHSQSPEAFFAHCPGIKVVVPRSPLQAKGLLLSCIEDKNPCIFFEPKILYRAAVEQVPIDPFYIPLSQAEVLQEGSDVTLVAWGTQVHVIKEVAAMAQEKLGVSCEVIDLKTILPWDVETVCKEECFLNLEAPISRVCGYDTPFPHIFETFYIPDKWKCYDALRKMINY
;
A
#
# COMPACT_ATOMS: atom_id res chain seq x y z
N MET A 1 -58.63 1.51 -13.16
CA MET A 1 -58.77 0.53 -14.27
C MET A 1 -58.09 -0.75 -13.84
N ALA A 2 -58.85 -1.83 -13.79
CA ALA A 2 -58.43 -3.16 -13.37
C ALA A 2 -58.05 -4.02 -14.58
N ALA A 3 -57.02 -4.85 -14.43
CA ALA A 3 -56.83 -6.18 -15.04
C ALA A 3 -55.45 -6.68 -14.54
N GLY A 4 -55.23 -7.87 -13.96
CA GLY A 4 -56.04 -9.08 -13.87
C GLY A 4 -55.41 -10.22 -14.68
N ALA A 5 -55.02 -11.30 -13.97
CA ALA A 5 -54.77 -12.68 -14.45
C ALA A 5 -53.46 -12.96 -15.22
N ALA A 6 -52.82 -14.14 -15.16
CA ALA A 6 -52.96 -15.35 -14.37
C ALA A 6 -51.74 -16.26 -14.61
N ALA A 7 -51.43 -17.12 -13.64
CA ALA A 7 -50.53 -18.25 -13.81
C ALA A 7 -51.23 -19.43 -14.50
N VAL A 8 -50.52 -20.15 -15.38
CA VAL A 8 -50.94 -21.46 -15.90
C VAL A 8 -49.78 -22.44 -15.83
N ARG A 9 -50.00 -23.55 -15.12
CA ARG A 9 -49.19 -24.78 -15.17
C ARG A 9 -49.55 -25.59 -16.40
N GLY A 10 -48.57 -26.19 -17.06
CA GLY A 10 -48.78 -27.26 -18.03
C GLY A 10 -47.56 -28.15 -18.10
N GLY A 11 -47.69 -29.41 -17.68
CA GLY A 11 -46.70 -30.46 -17.89
C GLY A 11 -47.17 -31.44 -18.96
N ALA A 12 -46.25 -31.93 -19.79
CA ALA A 12 -46.37 -33.21 -20.47
C ALA A 12 -44.98 -33.68 -20.95
N ARG A 13 -44.75 -35.00 -20.79
CA ARG A 13 -43.55 -35.77 -21.09
C ARG A 13 -43.40 -36.08 -22.58
N ALA A 14 -42.15 -36.26 -23.04
CA ALA A 14 -41.76 -37.15 -24.14
C ALA A 14 -40.29 -37.59 -23.86
N ALA A 15 -40.05 -38.84 -23.45
CA ALA A 15 -39.74 -40.01 -24.27
C ALA A 15 -38.30 -39.97 -24.84
N GLY A 16 -37.42 -40.82 -24.28
CA GLY A 16 -36.04 -41.00 -24.70
C GLY A 16 -35.83 -42.17 -25.66
N LEU A 17 -34.57 -42.36 -26.09
CA LEU A 17 -33.92 -43.57 -26.63
C LEU A 17 -32.38 -43.28 -26.69
N PRO A 18 -31.50 -44.30 -26.79
CA PRO A 18 -30.39 -44.47 -25.83
C PRO A 18 -28.99 -44.39 -26.47
N LEU A 19 -27.96 -44.22 -25.62
CA LEU A 19 -26.56 -44.47 -25.96
C LEU A 19 -25.95 -45.48 -24.98
N ALA A 20 -25.82 -46.73 -25.44
CA ALA A 20 -24.75 -47.65 -25.04
C ALA A 20 -23.51 -47.32 -25.89
N GLY A 21 -22.25 -47.49 -25.51
CA GLY A 21 -21.57 -48.10 -24.38
C GLY A 21 -20.06 -48.08 -24.70
N ALA A 22 -19.24 -48.58 -23.78
CA ALA A 22 -17.76 -48.71 -23.85
C ALA A 22 -16.97 -47.39 -23.62
N ALA A 23 -15.90 -47.31 -22.83
CA ALA A 23 -15.12 -48.30 -22.11
C ALA A 23 -14.50 -47.64 -20.86
N ARG A 24 -14.48 -48.35 -19.74
CA ARG A 24 -13.49 -48.15 -18.67
C ARG A 24 -12.24 -48.93 -19.10
N LEU A 25 -11.04 -48.38 -18.90
CA LEU A 25 -9.82 -49.09 -18.49
C LEU A 25 -8.68 -48.06 -18.30
N TRP A 26 -8.10 -48.11 -17.09
CA TRP A 26 -6.69 -47.87 -16.73
C TRP A 26 -6.24 -46.43 -16.41
N TRP A 27 -6.18 -46.14 -15.11
CA TRP A 27 -5.26 -45.18 -14.53
C TRP A 27 -3.99 -45.93 -14.10
N SER A 28 -2.87 -45.64 -14.75
CA SER A 28 -1.52 -46.00 -14.27
C SER A 28 -0.81 -44.75 -13.76
N SER A 29 -0.25 -44.88 -12.55
CA SER A 29 0.43 -43.83 -11.78
C SER A 29 1.64 -43.21 -12.51
N PRO A 30 1.97 -41.94 -12.27
CA PRO A 30 3.20 -41.33 -12.79
C PRO A 30 4.44 -41.80 -11.99
N PRO A 31 5.62 -41.92 -12.62
CA PRO A 31 6.86 -42.34 -11.96
C PRO A 31 7.49 -41.21 -11.12
N PRO A 32 8.31 -41.54 -10.10
CA PRO A 32 8.89 -40.56 -9.19
C PRO A 32 10.02 -39.73 -9.84
N PRO A 33 10.26 -38.48 -9.41
CA PRO A 33 11.34 -37.67 -9.94
C PRO A 33 12.72 -38.14 -9.45
N LEU A 34 13.67 -38.18 -10.37
CA LEU A 34 15.10 -38.41 -10.16
C LEU A 34 15.71 -37.34 -9.23
N LEU A 35 16.32 -37.79 -8.14
CA LEU A 35 17.13 -36.99 -7.22
C LEU A 35 18.44 -36.56 -7.89
N LEU A 36 18.53 -35.30 -8.31
CA LEU A 36 19.81 -34.66 -8.65
C LEU A 36 20.44 -34.11 -7.37
N ARG A 37 21.58 -34.69 -6.95
CA ARG A 37 22.44 -34.16 -5.88
C ARG A 37 23.05 -32.83 -6.33
N ALA A 38 22.64 -31.73 -5.70
CA ALA A 38 23.35 -30.46 -5.78
C ALA A 38 24.51 -30.43 -4.77
N ALA A 39 25.71 -30.15 -5.27
CA ALA A 39 26.92 -29.98 -4.49
C ALA A 39 26.84 -28.73 -3.59
N ARG A 40 27.37 -28.84 -2.37
CA ARG A 40 27.50 -27.73 -1.41
C ARG A 40 28.63 -26.79 -1.87
N GLY A 41 28.31 -25.53 -2.13
CA GLY A 41 29.26 -24.41 -2.20
C GLY A 41 28.77 -23.33 -1.24
N GLY A 42 29.62 -22.95 -0.28
CA GLY A 42 29.34 -21.89 0.70
C GLY A 42 29.49 -20.50 0.09
N GLY A 43 28.60 -19.59 0.51
CA GLY A 43 28.58 -18.17 0.17
C GLY A 43 27.39 -17.50 0.86
N ASP A 44 27.57 -16.25 1.29
CA ASP A 44 26.82 -15.48 2.28
C ASP A 44 25.29 -15.63 2.37
N ARG A 45 24.79 -15.58 3.62
CA ARG A 45 23.36 -15.58 3.98
C ARG A 45 22.71 -14.24 3.64
N ALA A 46 22.43 -13.99 2.37
CA ALA A 46 21.41 -13.02 1.96
C ALA A 46 20.04 -13.75 1.88
N GLY A 47 19.00 -13.19 2.50
CA GLY A 47 17.65 -13.75 2.46
C GLY A 47 17.10 -13.93 1.02
N PRO A 48 16.05 -14.75 0.83
CA PRO A 48 15.52 -15.03 -0.50
C PRO A 48 15.02 -13.76 -1.20
N ARG A 49 15.69 -13.36 -2.29
CA ARG A 49 15.30 -12.23 -3.15
C ARG A 49 14.17 -12.66 -4.09
N ARG A 50 12.98 -12.07 -3.95
CA ARG A 50 11.85 -12.29 -4.87
C ARG A 50 11.81 -11.16 -5.89
N ARG A 51 12.08 -11.48 -7.16
CA ARG A 51 12.01 -10.51 -8.27
C ARG A 51 10.53 -10.33 -8.66
N VAL A 52 9.99 -9.13 -8.44
CA VAL A 52 8.75 -8.68 -9.08
C VAL A 52 9.16 -7.87 -10.32
N ALA A 53 8.32 -7.79 -11.35
CA ALA A 53 8.72 -7.45 -12.71
C ALA A 53 9.63 -6.21 -12.88
N HIS A 54 9.53 -5.20 -12.01
CA HIS A 54 10.35 -3.97 -12.09
C HIS A 54 11.17 -3.63 -10.83
N PHE A 55 11.06 -4.39 -9.74
CA PHE A 55 11.79 -4.13 -8.49
C PHE A 55 12.13 -5.43 -7.75
N THR A 56 13.18 -5.37 -6.93
CA THR A 56 13.55 -6.44 -5.99
C THR A 56 13.30 -5.98 -4.57
N PHE A 57 12.33 -6.59 -3.89
CA PHE A 57 12.13 -6.34 -2.46
C PHE A 57 13.35 -6.82 -1.67
N GLN A 58 13.86 -5.96 -0.79
CA GLN A 58 14.86 -6.31 0.21
C GLN A 58 14.25 -6.06 1.59
N PRO A 59 14.15 -7.09 2.45
CA PRO A 59 13.62 -6.91 3.80
C PRO A 59 14.54 -6.00 4.61
N ASP A 60 13.93 -5.21 5.50
CA ASP A 60 14.71 -4.46 6.50
C ASP A 60 15.37 -5.45 7.48
N PRO A 61 16.51 -5.09 8.10
CA PRO A 61 17.13 -5.91 9.14
C PRO A 61 16.16 -6.23 10.27
N GLU A 62 16.18 -7.48 10.75
CA GLU A 62 15.34 -7.89 11.88
C GLU A 62 15.69 -7.07 13.13
N THR A 63 14.72 -6.30 13.62
CA THR A 63 14.87 -5.55 14.87
C THR A 63 14.38 -6.39 16.04
N LYS A 64 15.25 -6.54 17.05
CA LYS A 64 14.89 -7.18 18.34
C LYS A 64 14.31 -6.18 19.35
N GLN A 65 14.17 -4.91 18.96
CA GLN A 65 13.79 -3.83 19.87
C GLN A 65 12.32 -3.89 20.30
N TYR A 66 11.45 -4.48 19.47
CA TYR A 66 9.99 -4.42 19.65
C TYR A 66 9.38 -5.77 20.07
N GLY A 67 10.16 -6.64 20.70
CA GLY A 67 9.68 -7.92 21.23
C GLY A 67 9.58 -9.03 20.17
N GLU A 68 8.60 -9.92 20.33
CA GLU A 68 8.41 -11.07 19.46
C GLU A 68 7.97 -10.65 18.05
N THR A 69 8.60 -11.22 17.02
CA THR A 69 8.29 -10.94 15.61
C THR A 69 7.77 -12.18 14.89
N GLN A 70 6.88 -11.97 13.93
CA GLN A 70 6.41 -13.00 13.01
C GLN A 70 6.68 -12.59 11.57
N LYS A 71 6.94 -13.57 10.69
CA LYS A 71 7.02 -13.31 9.25
C LYS A 71 5.66 -12.92 8.72
N MET A 72 5.55 -11.69 8.23
CA MET A 72 4.33 -11.14 7.64
C MET A 72 4.64 -10.56 6.27
N ASN A 73 3.70 -10.72 5.34
CA ASN A 73 3.64 -9.87 4.16
C ASN A 73 2.93 -8.55 4.45
N LEU A 74 2.88 -7.63 3.48
CA LEU A 74 2.37 -6.29 3.75
C LEU A 74 0.88 -6.31 4.13
N PHE A 75 0.02 -7.12 3.48
CA PHE A 75 -1.40 -7.17 3.87
C PHE A 75 -1.58 -7.78 5.27
N GLN A 76 -0.74 -8.75 5.65
CA GLN A 76 -0.75 -9.34 6.99
C GLN A 76 -0.30 -8.33 8.06
N SER A 77 0.69 -7.49 7.74
CA SER A 77 1.14 -6.43 8.66
C SER A 77 0.08 -5.35 8.88
N VAL A 78 -0.67 -5.00 7.82
CA VAL A 78 -1.84 -4.11 7.90
C VAL A 78 -2.91 -4.75 8.78
N SER A 79 -3.23 -6.03 8.55
CA SER A 79 -4.18 -6.77 9.39
C SER A 79 -3.77 -6.80 10.86
N SER A 80 -2.47 -6.98 11.14
CA SER A 80 -1.90 -6.95 12.49
C SER A 80 -2.03 -5.56 13.15
N ALA A 81 -1.77 -4.47 12.42
CA ALA A 81 -1.96 -3.11 12.90
C ALA A 81 -3.43 -2.81 13.25
N LEU A 82 -4.35 -3.23 12.38
CA LEU A 82 -5.79 -3.09 12.59
C LEU A 82 -6.24 -3.89 13.82
N ASP A 83 -5.81 -5.16 13.92
CA ASP A 83 -6.07 -6.01 15.08
C ASP A 83 -5.62 -5.34 16.40
N ASN A 84 -4.36 -4.87 16.46
CA ASN A 84 -3.86 -4.17 17.64
C ASN A 84 -4.66 -2.90 17.96
N SER A 85 -5.15 -2.19 16.94
CA SER A 85 -5.95 -0.98 17.11
C SER A 85 -7.33 -1.29 17.71
N LEU A 86 -8.03 -2.28 17.15
CA LEU A 86 -9.34 -2.70 17.68
C LEU A 86 -9.24 -3.31 19.09
N ALA A 87 -8.13 -4.00 19.39
CA ALA A 87 -7.89 -4.58 20.71
C ALA A 87 -7.78 -3.53 21.82
N LYS A 88 -7.02 -2.46 21.56
CA LYS A 88 -6.68 -1.44 22.57
C LYS A 88 -7.73 -0.31 22.66
N ASP A 89 -8.37 0.02 21.55
CA ASP A 89 -9.34 1.11 21.47
C ASP A 89 -10.75 0.53 21.27
N PRO A 90 -11.64 0.57 22.28
CA PRO A 90 -12.99 0.03 22.16
C PRO A 90 -13.88 0.85 21.21
N THR A 91 -13.50 2.09 20.88
CA THR A 91 -14.25 2.97 19.99
C THR A 91 -13.92 2.73 18.51
N ALA A 92 -12.79 2.08 18.22
CA ALA A 92 -12.31 1.91 16.86
C ALA A 92 -13.26 1.05 16.02
N VAL A 93 -13.59 1.53 14.82
CA VAL A 93 -14.38 0.80 13.83
C VAL A 93 -13.72 0.84 12.46
N ILE A 94 -13.87 -0.25 11.71
CA ILE A 94 -13.41 -0.39 10.33
C ILE A 94 -14.62 -0.52 9.42
N PHE A 95 -14.65 0.29 8.37
CA PHE A 95 -15.73 0.26 7.40
C PHE A 95 -15.26 0.65 6.01
N GLY A 96 -15.99 0.18 5.01
CA GLY A 96 -15.72 0.40 3.60
C GLY A 96 -16.41 -0.67 2.76
N GLU A 97 -16.15 -0.67 1.47
CA GLU A 97 -16.67 -1.71 0.58
C GLU A 97 -15.96 -3.03 0.86
N ASP A 98 -16.74 -4.10 1.07
CA ASP A 98 -16.25 -5.47 1.15
C ASP A 98 -15.30 -5.83 2.31
N VAL A 99 -15.10 -4.92 3.27
CA VAL A 99 -14.19 -5.16 4.42
C VAL A 99 -14.66 -6.28 5.36
N ALA A 100 -15.96 -6.58 5.39
CA ALA A 100 -16.56 -7.53 6.33
C ALA A 100 -16.11 -8.99 6.12
N PHE A 101 -15.94 -9.42 4.86
CA PHE A 101 -15.46 -10.79 4.58
C PHE A 101 -13.92 -10.88 4.63
N GLY A 102 -13.24 -9.73 4.68
CA GLY A 102 -11.79 -9.62 4.75
C GLY A 102 -11.17 -8.64 3.74
N GLY A 103 -11.97 -7.99 2.90
CA GLY A 103 -11.52 -7.07 1.86
C GLY A 103 -10.93 -7.79 0.64
N VAL A 104 -10.96 -7.11 -0.51
CA VAL A 104 -10.48 -7.68 -1.79
C VAL A 104 -8.98 -8.01 -1.78
N PHE A 105 -8.20 -7.33 -0.91
CA PHE A 105 -6.77 -7.59 -0.68
C PHE A 105 -6.45 -8.40 0.59
N ARG A 106 -7.48 -8.88 1.31
CA ARG A 106 -7.35 -9.65 2.56
C ARG A 106 -6.83 -8.87 3.78
N CYS A 107 -6.81 -7.55 3.76
CA CYS A 107 -6.30 -6.73 4.87
C CYS A 107 -7.14 -6.85 6.16
N THR A 108 -8.42 -7.22 6.08
CA THR A 108 -9.35 -7.24 7.23
C THR A 108 -9.86 -8.64 7.57
N VAL A 109 -9.24 -9.71 7.02
CA VAL A 109 -9.68 -11.10 7.25
C VAL A 109 -9.70 -11.43 8.73
N GLY A 110 -10.80 -12.04 9.20
CA GLY A 110 -10.98 -12.50 10.58
C GLY A 110 -11.26 -11.41 11.61
N LEU A 111 -11.09 -10.11 11.27
CA LEU A 111 -11.32 -9.01 12.21
C LEU A 111 -12.79 -8.90 12.61
N ARG A 112 -13.73 -9.11 11.68
CA ARG A 112 -15.17 -9.10 11.98
C ARG A 112 -15.57 -10.22 12.92
N ASP A 113 -15.03 -11.41 12.74
CA ASP A 113 -15.32 -12.55 13.60
C ASP A 113 -14.77 -12.33 15.02
N LYS A 114 -13.61 -11.66 15.14
CA LYS A 114 -12.96 -11.34 16.41
C LYS A 114 -13.62 -10.18 17.16
N TYR A 115 -13.99 -9.10 16.46
CA TYR A 115 -14.43 -7.83 17.06
C TYR A 115 -15.92 -7.53 16.90
N GLY A 116 -16.65 -8.35 16.16
CA GLY A 116 -18.09 -8.22 15.95
C GLY A 116 -18.46 -7.35 14.74
N LYS A 117 -19.69 -7.59 14.25
CA LYS A 117 -20.26 -6.94 13.07
C LYS A 117 -20.44 -5.42 13.22
N ASP A 118 -20.52 -4.91 14.45
CA ASP A 118 -20.73 -3.48 14.70
C ASP A 118 -19.41 -2.70 14.65
N ARG A 119 -18.26 -3.40 14.70
CA ARG A 119 -16.93 -2.80 14.62
C ARG A 119 -16.25 -3.01 13.28
N VAL A 120 -16.65 -4.02 12.50
CA VAL A 120 -16.12 -4.28 11.15
C VAL A 120 -17.27 -4.57 10.20
N PHE A 121 -17.65 -3.59 9.37
CA PHE A 121 -18.86 -3.65 8.55
C PHE A 121 -18.71 -3.07 7.15
N ASN A 122 -19.50 -3.60 6.22
CA ASN A 122 -19.58 -3.08 4.86
C ASN A 122 -20.42 -1.81 4.82
N THR A 123 -20.02 -0.88 3.97
CA THR A 123 -20.83 0.26 3.54
C THR A 123 -21.53 -0.02 2.21
N PRO A 124 -22.53 0.80 1.81
CA PRO A 124 -22.89 0.92 0.40
C PRO A 124 -21.69 1.34 -0.46
N LEU A 125 -21.77 1.07 -1.76
CA LEU A 125 -20.73 1.41 -2.75
C LEU A 125 -20.78 2.91 -3.07
N CYS A 126 -20.10 3.72 -2.27
CA CYS A 126 -20.17 5.19 -2.32
C CYS A 126 -19.04 5.84 -1.50
N GLU A 127 -17.93 6.19 -2.15
CA GLU A 127 -16.72 6.67 -1.47
C GLU A 127 -16.92 8.01 -0.76
N GLN A 128 -17.69 8.94 -1.33
CA GLN A 128 -18.07 10.17 -0.65
C GLN A 128 -18.86 9.90 0.64
N GLY A 129 -19.71 8.86 0.63
CA GLY A 129 -20.46 8.42 1.79
C GLY A 129 -19.55 7.79 2.84
N ILE A 130 -18.60 6.95 2.42
CA ILE A 130 -17.60 6.32 3.29
C ILE A 130 -16.82 7.38 4.07
N VAL A 131 -16.24 8.36 3.38
CA VAL A 131 -15.42 9.38 4.05
C VAL A 131 -16.27 10.32 4.89
N GLY A 132 -17.40 10.81 4.38
CA GLY A 132 -18.29 11.69 5.15
C GLY A 132 -18.84 11.01 6.42
N PHE A 133 -19.17 9.73 6.33
CA PHE A 133 -19.56 8.92 7.48
C PHE A 133 -18.41 8.76 8.49
N GLY A 134 -17.20 8.49 8.02
CA GLY A 134 -16.00 8.41 8.87
C GLY A 134 -15.67 9.71 9.59
N ILE A 135 -15.83 10.86 8.91
CA ILE A 135 -15.71 12.18 9.53
C ILE A 135 -16.72 12.31 10.67
N GLY A 136 -17.99 11.96 10.44
CA GLY A 136 -19.04 12.01 11.45
C GLY A 136 -18.72 11.17 12.70
N ILE A 137 -18.21 9.94 12.51
CA ILE A 137 -17.73 9.09 13.62
C ILE A 137 -16.61 9.81 14.38
N ALA A 138 -15.59 10.30 13.66
CA ALA A 138 -14.42 10.93 14.27
C ALA A 138 -14.76 12.22 15.05
N VAL A 139 -15.77 12.97 14.61
CA VAL A 139 -16.28 14.16 15.33
C VAL A 139 -16.83 13.82 16.72
N THR A 140 -17.34 12.61 16.92
CA THR A 140 -17.81 12.15 18.25
C THR A 140 -16.66 11.71 19.17
N GLY A 141 -15.44 11.62 18.66
CA GLY A 141 -14.25 11.17 19.39
C GLY A 141 -13.94 9.67 19.24
N ALA A 142 -14.77 8.91 18.51
CA ALA A 142 -14.48 7.52 18.19
C ALA A 142 -13.45 7.39 17.05
N THR A 143 -12.65 6.33 17.06
CA THR A 143 -11.67 6.07 15.99
C THR A 143 -12.33 5.48 14.75
N ALA A 144 -12.18 6.17 13.62
CA ALA A 144 -12.78 5.81 12.33
C ALA A 144 -11.69 5.37 11.34
N ILE A 145 -11.69 4.11 10.94
CA ILE A 145 -10.72 3.55 9.98
C ILE A 145 -11.47 3.18 8.70
N ALA A 146 -11.49 4.11 7.75
CA ALA A 146 -12.17 3.95 6.46
C ALA A 146 -11.26 3.24 5.45
N GLU A 147 -11.79 2.26 4.70
CA GLU A 147 -11.14 1.71 3.51
C GLU A 147 -11.77 2.29 2.25
N ILE A 148 -10.93 2.85 1.37
CA ILE A 148 -11.27 3.11 -0.02
C ILE A 148 -10.63 2.01 -0.86
N GLN A 149 -11.43 1.33 -1.69
CA GLN A 149 -11.04 0.03 -2.26
C GLN A 149 -9.82 0.10 -3.19
N PHE A 150 -9.62 1.23 -3.89
CA PHE A 150 -8.39 1.58 -4.60
C PHE A 150 -8.16 3.08 -4.48
N ALA A 151 -6.91 3.54 -4.38
CA ALA A 151 -6.57 4.96 -4.38
C ALA A 151 -7.12 5.68 -5.63
N ASP A 152 -7.26 4.97 -6.75
CA ASP A 152 -7.88 5.43 -7.99
C ASP A 152 -9.36 5.86 -7.80
N TYR A 153 -10.05 5.29 -6.81
CA TYR A 153 -11.47 5.54 -6.49
C TYR A 153 -11.65 6.51 -5.33
N ILE A 154 -10.60 7.18 -4.86
CA ILE A 154 -10.71 8.16 -3.77
C ILE A 154 -11.35 9.48 -4.21
N PHE A 155 -11.38 9.77 -5.51
CA PHE A 155 -11.79 11.07 -6.04
C PHE A 155 -13.27 11.45 -5.83
N PRO A 156 -14.26 10.53 -5.82
CA PRO A 156 -15.60 10.88 -5.38
C PRO A 156 -15.63 11.43 -3.95
N ALA A 157 -14.70 10.99 -3.08
CA ALA A 157 -14.55 11.50 -1.72
C ALA A 157 -13.68 12.75 -1.61
N PHE A 158 -13.14 13.28 -2.71
CA PHE A 158 -12.15 14.37 -2.67
C PHE A 158 -12.69 15.62 -1.96
N ASP A 159 -13.96 15.96 -2.18
CA ASP A 159 -14.60 17.10 -1.49
C ASP A 159 -14.69 16.88 0.04
N GLN A 160 -15.10 15.69 0.49
CA GLN A 160 -15.13 15.34 1.91
C GLN A 160 -13.73 15.36 2.53
N ILE A 161 -12.70 14.96 1.80
CA ILE A 161 -11.33 15.00 2.30
C ILE A 161 -10.84 16.45 2.38
N VAL A 162 -10.97 17.21 1.29
CA VAL A 162 -10.32 18.51 1.15
C VAL A 162 -11.08 19.63 1.82
N ASN A 163 -12.41 19.69 1.67
CA ASN A 163 -13.23 20.78 2.20
C ASN A 163 -13.76 20.49 3.60
N GLU A 164 -14.03 19.23 3.92
CA GLU A 164 -14.51 18.84 5.25
C GLU A 164 -13.36 18.42 6.16
N ALA A 165 -12.77 17.22 5.97
CA ALA A 165 -11.82 16.63 6.91
C ALA A 165 -10.61 17.55 7.19
N ALA A 166 -9.93 18.02 6.15
CA ALA A 166 -8.73 18.85 6.29
C ALA A 166 -9.00 20.17 7.04
N LYS A 167 -10.19 20.74 6.86
CA LYS A 167 -10.55 22.04 7.42
C LYS A 167 -11.32 21.94 8.75
N TYR A 168 -11.70 20.75 9.19
CA TYR A 168 -12.64 20.55 10.29
C TYR A 168 -12.19 21.22 11.60
N ARG A 169 -10.92 21.02 11.96
CA ARG A 169 -10.30 21.62 13.16
C ARG A 169 -10.14 23.13 13.01
N TYR A 170 -9.64 23.57 11.85
CA TYR A 170 -9.34 24.97 11.58
C TYR A 170 -10.61 25.84 11.56
N ARG A 171 -11.63 25.42 10.80
CA ARG A 171 -12.87 26.19 10.62
C ARG A 171 -13.72 26.31 11.89
N SER A 172 -13.50 25.43 12.86
CA SER A 172 -14.23 25.41 14.12
C SER A 172 -13.50 26.15 15.24
N GLY A 173 -12.27 26.64 15.03
CA GLY A 173 -11.43 27.17 16.10
C GLY A 173 -11.13 26.11 17.17
N ASP A 174 -10.93 24.86 16.73
CA ASP A 174 -10.72 23.68 17.57
C ASP A 174 -11.92 23.24 18.44
N LEU A 175 -13.10 23.82 18.27
CA LEU A 175 -14.33 23.36 18.96
C LEU A 175 -14.73 21.94 18.53
N PHE A 176 -14.45 21.57 17.29
CA PHE A 176 -14.70 20.24 16.72
C PHE A 176 -13.52 19.81 15.84
N ASN A 177 -13.23 18.51 15.79
CA ASN A 177 -12.21 17.96 14.90
C ASN A 177 -12.57 16.54 14.47
N CYS A 178 -11.96 16.06 13.39
CA CYS A 178 -12.05 14.67 12.95
C CYS A 178 -10.66 14.00 13.01
N GLY A 179 -9.92 14.28 14.07
CA GLY A 179 -8.52 13.85 14.21
C GLY A 179 -8.36 12.33 14.27
N SER A 180 -9.37 11.60 14.76
CA SER A 180 -9.37 10.14 14.87
C SER A 180 -9.81 9.41 13.59
N LEU A 181 -9.76 10.09 12.43
CA LEU A 181 -10.04 9.51 11.12
C LEU A 181 -8.74 9.07 10.43
N THR A 182 -8.69 7.80 10.01
CA THR A 182 -7.69 7.30 9.06
C THR A 182 -8.41 6.73 7.83
N ILE A 183 -8.04 7.21 6.65
CA ILE A 183 -8.48 6.69 5.35
C ILE A 183 -7.33 5.87 4.77
N ARG A 184 -7.54 4.58 4.55
CA ARG A 184 -6.54 3.69 3.95
C ARG A 184 -6.98 3.21 2.58
N ALA A 185 -6.03 3.14 1.63
CA ALA A 185 -6.32 2.77 0.25
C ALA A 185 -5.15 2.05 -0.43
N PRO A 186 -5.40 0.97 -1.20
CA PRO A 186 -4.41 0.34 -2.08
C PRO A 186 -3.89 1.31 -3.14
N TRP A 187 -2.58 1.44 -3.28
CA TRP A 187 -1.90 2.50 -4.03
C TRP A 187 -0.85 1.97 -5.00
N GLY A 188 -0.56 2.73 -6.07
CA GLY A 188 0.57 2.50 -6.97
C GLY A 188 0.36 1.41 -8.03
N CYS A 189 1.30 1.30 -8.96
CA CYS A 189 1.24 0.34 -10.07
C CYS A 189 1.24 -1.13 -9.60
N VAL A 190 0.80 -2.05 -10.49
CA VAL A 190 0.68 -3.49 -10.17
C VAL A 190 1.05 -4.42 -11.33
N GLY A 191 1.56 -3.88 -12.44
CA GLY A 191 1.99 -4.63 -13.63
C GLY A 191 0.94 -4.69 -14.76
N HIS A 192 -0.33 -4.49 -14.44
CA HIS A 192 -1.46 -4.64 -15.36
C HIS A 192 -2.70 -3.84 -14.91
N GLY A 193 -2.52 -2.82 -14.07
CA GLY A 193 -3.65 -2.11 -13.45
C GLY A 193 -4.33 -1.09 -14.36
N ALA A 194 -3.67 -0.68 -15.44
CA ALA A 194 -4.12 0.37 -16.35
C ALA A 194 -4.50 1.66 -15.58
N LEU A 195 -5.50 2.39 -16.06
CA LEU A 195 -5.85 3.72 -15.61
C LEU A 195 -6.42 3.77 -14.18
N TYR A 196 -7.07 2.70 -13.73
CA TYR A 196 -7.93 2.73 -12.54
C TYR A 196 -7.54 1.71 -11.45
N HIS A 197 -6.38 1.06 -11.59
CA HIS A 197 -5.79 0.25 -10.52
C HIS A 197 -4.30 0.51 -10.36
N SER A 198 -3.80 1.69 -10.75
CA SER A 198 -2.36 1.99 -10.79
C SER A 198 -2.00 3.39 -10.31
N GLN A 199 -2.97 4.25 -10.00
CA GLN A 199 -2.70 5.64 -9.69
C GLN A 199 -1.93 5.83 -8.39
N SER A 200 -1.28 6.98 -8.32
CA SER A 200 -0.51 7.47 -7.18
C SER A 200 -0.95 8.92 -6.91
N PRO A 201 -2.08 9.13 -6.21
CA PRO A 201 -2.74 10.43 -6.14
C PRO A 201 -2.22 11.34 -5.01
N GLU A 202 -1.12 10.98 -4.34
CA GLU A 202 -0.59 11.72 -3.19
C GLU A 202 -0.34 13.20 -3.45
N ALA A 203 0.03 13.57 -4.68
CA ALA A 203 0.28 14.96 -5.05
C ALA A 203 -1.00 15.82 -5.04
N PHE A 204 -2.18 15.24 -5.33
CA PHE A 204 -3.45 15.96 -5.19
C PHE A 204 -3.73 16.34 -3.73
N PHE A 205 -3.35 15.46 -2.80
CA PHE A 205 -3.55 15.64 -1.37
C PHE A 205 -2.44 16.44 -0.70
N ALA A 206 -1.22 16.42 -1.26
CA ALA A 206 -0.07 17.19 -0.76
C ALA A 206 -0.31 18.71 -0.79
N HIS A 207 -1.25 19.19 -1.63
CA HIS A 207 -1.63 20.60 -1.69
C HIS A 207 -2.81 20.97 -0.76
N CYS A 208 -3.21 20.09 0.16
CA CYS A 208 -4.33 20.31 1.07
C CYS A 208 -3.86 20.41 2.53
N PRO A 209 -3.66 21.62 3.08
CA PRO A 209 -3.31 21.79 4.49
C PRO A 209 -4.39 21.22 5.43
N GLY A 210 -3.97 20.46 6.44
CA GLY A 210 -4.84 19.92 7.49
C GLY A 210 -5.05 18.40 7.45
N ILE A 211 -4.56 17.73 6.40
CA ILE A 211 -4.46 16.26 6.35
C ILE A 211 -2.99 15.81 6.42
N LYS A 212 -2.77 14.56 6.82
CA LYS A 212 -1.47 13.88 6.67
C LYS A 212 -1.54 12.81 5.59
N VAL A 213 -0.46 12.64 4.82
CA VAL A 213 -0.39 11.64 3.73
C VAL A 213 0.84 10.78 3.90
N VAL A 214 0.66 9.46 3.98
CA VAL A 214 1.71 8.50 4.39
C VAL A 214 1.74 7.30 3.46
N VAL A 215 2.94 6.84 3.08
CA VAL A 215 3.19 5.71 2.17
C VAL A 215 4.34 4.84 2.69
N PRO A 216 4.11 3.61 3.18
CA PRO A 216 5.15 2.71 3.65
C PRO A 216 5.84 1.98 2.49
N ARG A 217 7.12 1.58 2.68
CA ARG A 217 7.87 0.76 1.70
C ARG A 217 7.87 -0.75 1.96
N SER A 218 7.48 -1.20 3.16
CA SER A 218 7.68 -2.58 3.64
C SER A 218 6.63 -2.98 4.69
N PRO A 219 6.42 -4.29 4.98
CA PRO A 219 5.51 -4.75 6.02
C PRO A 219 5.75 -4.17 7.42
N LEU A 220 7.01 -4.08 7.87
CA LEU A 220 7.37 -3.50 9.16
C LEU A 220 6.98 -2.02 9.19
N GLN A 221 7.37 -1.28 8.14
CA GLN A 221 7.00 0.13 8.00
C GLN A 221 5.48 0.31 7.96
N ALA A 222 4.77 -0.54 7.23
CA ALA A 222 3.33 -0.45 7.09
C ALA A 222 2.60 -0.58 8.43
N LYS A 223 3.00 -1.54 9.28
CA LYS A 223 2.40 -1.68 10.61
C LYS A 223 2.67 -0.45 11.49
N GLY A 224 3.93 -0.04 11.61
CA GLY A 224 4.30 1.06 12.50
C GLY A 224 3.72 2.42 12.07
N LEU A 225 3.73 2.71 10.77
CA LEU A 225 3.17 3.94 10.23
C LEU A 225 1.64 3.94 10.28
N LEU A 226 0.97 2.82 9.98
CA LEU A 226 -0.49 2.74 10.07
C LEU A 226 -0.98 2.92 11.51
N LEU A 227 -0.32 2.28 12.48
CA LEU A 227 -0.62 2.49 13.90
C LEU A 227 -0.44 3.96 14.30
N SER A 228 0.58 4.62 13.77
CA SER A 228 0.82 6.04 14.02
C SER A 228 -0.24 6.93 13.38
N CYS A 229 -0.71 6.62 12.17
CA CYS A 229 -1.86 7.31 11.54
C CYS A 229 -3.14 7.17 12.36
N ILE A 230 -3.42 5.96 12.87
CA ILE A 230 -4.64 5.68 13.64
C ILE A 230 -4.64 6.45 14.97
N GLU A 231 -3.47 6.66 15.59
CA GLU A 231 -3.36 7.38 16.87
C GLU A 231 -3.19 8.90 16.73
N ASP A 232 -2.70 9.37 15.57
CA ASP A 232 -2.50 10.77 15.27
C ASP A 232 -3.80 11.56 15.47
N LYS A 233 -3.69 12.84 15.85
CA LYS A 233 -4.85 13.71 16.08
C LYS A 233 -5.20 14.53 14.86
N ASN A 234 -4.88 14.07 13.67
CA ASN A 234 -5.23 14.70 12.40
C ASN A 234 -5.76 13.64 11.43
N PRO A 235 -6.69 14.01 10.53
CA PRO A 235 -7.14 13.09 9.50
C PRO A 235 -5.95 12.63 8.64
N CYS A 236 -5.73 11.31 8.61
CA CYS A 236 -4.62 10.69 7.91
C CYS A 236 -5.11 9.94 6.66
N ILE A 237 -4.37 10.05 5.56
CA ILE A 237 -4.47 9.20 4.39
C ILE A 237 -3.27 8.26 4.38
N PHE A 238 -3.52 6.96 4.39
CA PHE A 238 -2.52 5.91 4.40
C PHE A 238 -2.61 5.08 3.10
N PHE A 239 -1.63 5.27 2.23
CA PHE A 239 -1.58 4.57 0.95
C PHE A 239 -0.76 3.29 1.06
N GLU A 240 -1.33 2.17 0.67
CA GLU A 240 -0.71 0.84 0.79
C GLU A 240 -0.20 0.36 -0.58
N PRO A 241 1.12 0.28 -0.85
CA PRO A 241 1.59 -0.11 -2.18
C PRO A 241 1.15 -1.53 -2.54
N LYS A 242 0.16 -1.64 -3.42
CA LYS A 242 -0.61 -2.89 -3.60
C LYS A 242 0.22 -4.03 -4.18
N ILE A 243 1.23 -3.69 -4.97
CA ILE A 243 2.19 -4.67 -5.53
C ILE A 243 3.02 -5.36 -4.43
N LEU A 244 3.16 -4.74 -3.26
CA LEU A 244 3.90 -5.29 -2.13
C LEU A 244 3.07 -6.23 -1.25
N TYR A 245 1.73 -6.20 -1.33
CA TYR A 245 0.84 -6.97 -0.45
C TYR A 245 1.27 -8.43 -0.27
N ARG A 246 1.63 -9.10 -1.36
CA ARG A 246 2.06 -10.50 -1.36
C ARG A 246 3.53 -10.71 -1.72
N ALA A 247 4.18 -9.65 -2.22
CA ALA A 247 5.54 -9.74 -2.72
C ALA A 247 6.58 -9.54 -1.62
N ALA A 248 6.32 -8.61 -0.69
CA ALA A 248 7.18 -8.32 0.44
C ALA A 248 6.85 -9.25 1.60
N VAL A 249 7.87 -9.87 2.21
CA VAL A 249 7.74 -10.69 3.43
C VAL A 249 8.95 -10.40 4.31
N GLU A 250 8.71 -10.00 5.55
CA GLU A 250 9.79 -9.75 6.53
C GLU A 250 9.30 -9.99 7.95
N GLN A 251 10.19 -9.83 8.93
CA GLN A 251 9.87 -9.96 10.34
C GLN A 251 9.16 -8.70 10.83
N VAL A 252 7.96 -8.87 11.38
CA VAL A 252 7.13 -7.77 11.89
C VAL A 252 6.80 -8.06 13.35
N PRO A 253 7.01 -7.11 14.29
CA PRO A 253 6.60 -7.27 15.68
C PRO A 253 5.12 -7.63 15.82
N ILE A 254 4.78 -8.56 16.72
CA ILE A 254 3.38 -8.97 16.97
C ILE A 254 2.64 -7.88 17.76
N ASP A 255 3.31 -7.30 18.75
CA ASP A 255 2.80 -6.20 19.56
C ASP A 255 2.82 -4.86 18.79
N PRO A 256 2.01 -3.87 19.20
CA PRO A 256 2.02 -2.55 18.59
C PRO A 256 3.35 -1.83 18.80
N PHE A 257 3.83 -1.17 17.75
CA PHE A 257 4.95 -0.22 17.78
C PHE A 257 4.64 0.91 16.81
N TYR A 258 5.35 2.02 16.94
CA TYR A 258 5.05 3.26 16.22
C TYR A 258 6.28 3.74 15.48
N ILE A 259 6.09 4.19 14.25
CA ILE A 259 7.10 4.86 13.44
C ILE A 259 6.64 6.30 13.28
N PRO A 260 7.47 7.29 13.65
CA PRO A 260 7.04 8.68 13.64
C PRO A 260 6.64 9.13 12.23
N LEU A 261 5.51 9.84 12.15
CA LEU A 261 5.09 10.55 10.95
C LEU A 261 5.97 11.79 10.74
N SER A 262 6.02 12.30 9.51
CA SER A 262 6.83 13.48 9.15
C SER A 262 8.33 13.35 9.48
N GLN A 263 8.82 12.11 9.45
CA GLN A 263 10.23 11.76 9.60
C GLN A 263 10.59 10.85 8.45
N ALA A 264 11.60 11.20 7.67
CA ALA A 264 12.16 10.35 6.63
C ALA A 264 13.10 9.30 7.27
N GLU A 265 13.70 8.44 6.45
CA GLU A 265 14.70 7.45 6.91
C GLU A 265 15.83 7.37 5.90
N VAL A 266 17.05 7.64 6.35
CA VAL A 266 18.27 7.40 5.57
C VAL A 266 18.59 5.91 5.65
N LEU A 267 18.35 5.19 4.56
CA LEU A 267 18.52 3.73 4.46
C LEU A 267 19.95 3.32 4.13
N GLN A 268 20.68 4.20 3.46
CA GLN A 268 22.06 4.03 3.07
C GLN A 268 22.71 5.41 3.10
N GLU A 269 23.79 5.57 3.84
CA GLU A 269 24.60 6.78 3.80
C GLU A 269 25.40 6.84 2.49
N GLY A 270 25.62 8.05 1.97
CA GLY A 270 26.44 8.29 0.79
C GLY A 270 26.94 9.73 0.76
N SER A 271 27.86 10.01 -0.15
CA SER A 271 28.62 11.27 -0.17
C SER A 271 28.48 12.09 -1.45
N ASP A 272 28.05 11.46 -2.55
CA ASP A 272 28.16 12.10 -3.87
C ASP A 272 26.80 12.56 -4.39
N VAL A 273 25.72 11.89 -3.99
CA VAL A 273 24.36 12.17 -4.47
C VAL A 273 23.29 11.59 -3.55
N THR A 274 22.22 12.34 -3.32
CA THR A 274 21.05 11.89 -2.55
C THR A 274 19.92 11.43 -3.47
N LEU A 275 19.39 10.23 -3.22
CA LEU A 275 18.23 9.63 -3.91
C LEU A 275 17.05 9.59 -2.94
N VAL A 276 15.94 10.25 -3.30
CA VAL A 276 14.72 10.30 -2.47
C VAL A 276 13.56 9.60 -3.19
N ALA A 277 12.85 8.72 -2.49
CA ALA A 277 11.62 8.10 -2.97
C ALA A 277 10.70 7.69 -1.82
N TRP A 278 9.54 7.11 -2.14
CA TRP A 278 8.61 6.49 -1.18
C TRP A 278 7.95 5.26 -1.79
N GLY A 279 7.33 4.43 -0.95
CA GLY A 279 6.61 3.23 -1.38
C GLY A 279 7.51 2.23 -2.10
N THR A 280 7.00 1.63 -3.19
CA THR A 280 7.76 0.64 -3.98
C THR A 280 9.01 1.24 -4.63
N GLN A 281 9.01 2.54 -4.93
CA GLN A 281 10.10 3.22 -5.63
C GLN A 281 11.39 3.29 -4.81
N VAL A 282 11.31 3.15 -3.47
CA VAL A 282 12.48 3.00 -2.60
C VAL A 282 13.34 1.81 -3.01
N HIS A 283 12.72 0.68 -3.35
CA HIS A 283 13.44 -0.51 -3.80
C HIS A 283 14.12 -0.30 -5.16
N VAL A 284 13.55 0.54 -6.01
CA VAL A 284 14.14 0.93 -7.30
C VAL A 284 15.40 1.76 -7.07
N ILE A 285 15.33 2.81 -6.24
CA ILE A 285 16.51 3.67 -5.98
C ILE A 285 17.61 2.95 -5.19
N LYS A 286 17.28 1.94 -4.35
CA LYS A 286 18.29 1.04 -3.76
C LYS A 286 19.05 0.24 -4.83
N GLU A 287 18.37 -0.26 -5.85
CA GLU A 287 19.03 -0.92 -6.99
C GLU A 287 19.87 0.06 -7.81
N VAL A 288 19.40 1.30 -8.00
CA VAL A 288 20.13 2.36 -8.69
C VAL A 288 21.41 2.72 -7.95
N ALA A 289 21.36 2.87 -6.62
CA ALA A 289 22.52 3.12 -5.79
C ALA A 289 23.59 2.02 -5.95
N ALA A 290 23.17 0.75 -5.93
CA ALA A 290 24.07 -0.37 -6.18
C ALA A 290 24.68 -0.34 -7.60
N MET A 291 23.87 -0.01 -8.62
CA MET A 291 24.35 0.13 -10.00
C MET A 291 25.35 1.29 -10.15
N ALA A 292 25.11 2.41 -9.47
CA ALA A 292 25.99 3.58 -9.48
C ALA A 292 27.34 3.27 -8.84
N GLN A 293 27.34 2.59 -7.69
CA GLN A 293 28.56 2.14 -7.03
C GLN A 293 29.37 1.17 -7.89
N GLU A 294 28.71 0.18 -8.50
CA GLU A 294 29.36 -0.85 -9.32
C GLU A 294 29.93 -0.27 -10.63
N LYS A 295 29.18 0.60 -11.31
CA LYS A 295 29.48 1.00 -12.69
C LYS A 295 30.18 2.34 -12.81
N LEU A 296 29.95 3.24 -11.85
CA LEU A 296 30.46 4.61 -11.87
C LEU A 296 31.37 4.91 -10.66
N GLY A 297 31.40 4.04 -9.65
CA GLY A 297 32.13 4.30 -8.40
C GLY A 297 31.49 5.39 -7.54
N VAL A 298 30.20 5.68 -7.75
CA VAL A 298 29.47 6.78 -7.09
C VAL A 298 28.78 6.30 -5.81
N SER A 299 29.00 7.03 -4.72
CA SER A 299 28.42 6.84 -3.39
C SER A 299 27.08 7.56 -3.27
N CYS A 300 25.98 6.79 -3.27
CA CYS A 300 24.62 7.33 -3.19
C CYS A 300 24.05 7.25 -1.77
N GLU A 301 23.53 8.36 -1.25
CA GLU A 301 22.67 8.39 -0.07
C GLU A 301 21.24 8.02 -0.51
N VAL A 302 20.56 7.11 0.21
CA VAL A 302 19.21 6.64 -0.14
C VAL A 302 18.25 6.98 0.98
N ILE A 303 17.22 7.76 0.68
CA ILE A 303 16.22 8.25 1.63
C ILE A 303 14.82 7.74 1.25
N ASP A 304 14.15 7.12 2.22
CA ASP A 304 12.70 6.88 2.18
C ASP A 304 11.96 8.02 2.87
N LEU A 305 11.13 8.75 2.12
CA LEU A 305 10.42 9.91 2.62
C LEU A 305 9.33 9.53 3.64
N LYS A 306 8.70 8.36 3.49
CA LYS A 306 7.54 7.85 4.27
C LYS A 306 6.30 8.75 4.29
N THR A 307 6.40 9.98 4.77
CA THR A 307 5.30 10.95 4.88
C THR A 307 5.42 12.03 3.81
N ILE A 308 4.41 12.15 2.96
CA ILE A 308 4.34 13.14 1.87
C ILE A 308 3.90 14.51 2.40
N LEU A 309 3.03 14.53 3.41
CA LEU A 309 2.55 15.75 4.04
C LEU A 309 2.27 15.52 5.53
N PRO A 310 2.81 16.34 6.45
CA PRO A 310 4.00 17.18 6.27
C PRO A 310 5.24 16.32 6.00
N TRP A 311 6.05 16.69 5.01
CA TRP A 311 7.28 15.98 4.67
C TRP A 311 8.47 16.46 5.51
N ASP A 312 9.47 15.60 5.65
CA ASP A 312 10.67 15.87 6.44
C ASP A 312 11.70 16.68 5.64
N VAL A 313 11.55 18.00 5.69
CA VAL A 313 12.45 18.95 5.04
C VAL A 313 13.86 18.83 5.60
N GLU A 314 13.99 18.67 6.92
CA GLU A 314 15.27 18.66 7.62
C GLU A 314 16.12 17.47 7.21
N THR A 315 15.56 16.26 7.10
CA THR A 315 16.35 15.09 6.68
C THR A 315 16.78 15.18 5.21
N VAL A 316 15.93 15.73 4.32
CA VAL A 316 16.23 15.78 2.88
C VAL A 316 17.17 16.92 2.52
N CYS A 317 17.01 18.09 3.14
CA CYS A 317 17.81 19.27 2.83
C CYS A 317 19.00 19.45 3.79
N LYS A 318 18.91 18.97 5.04
CA LYS A 318 19.78 19.29 6.20
C LYS A 318 19.88 20.80 6.51
N GLU A 319 20.11 21.65 5.50
CA GLU A 319 20.13 23.13 5.52
C GLU A 319 19.65 23.69 4.15
N GLU A 320 19.49 25.01 3.98
CA GLU A 320 19.12 25.64 2.70
C GLU A 320 20.14 25.32 1.58
N CYS A 321 19.77 24.42 0.64
CA CYS A 321 20.76 23.77 -0.24
C CYS A 321 21.21 24.57 -1.46
N PHE A 322 20.71 25.79 -1.72
CA PHE A 322 20.96 26.49 -2.99
C PHE A 322 22.45 26.64 -3.32
N LEU A 323 23.26 26.94 -2.30
CA LEU A 323 24.71 27.10 -2.45
C LEU A 323 25.48 25.77 -2.52
N ASN A 324 24.80 24.64 -2.32
CA ASN A 324 25.37 23.29 -2.31
C ASN A 324 25.00 22.48 -3.55
N LEU A 325 24.16 23.00 -4.45
CA LEU A 325 23.74 22.31 -5.66
C LEU A 325 24.84 22.35 -6.74
N GLU A 326 25.62 21.27 -6.81
CA GLU A 326 26.62 21.05 -7.87
C GLU A 326 25.99 20.75 -9.24
N ALA A 327 24.75 20.25 -9.25
CA ALA A 327 23.98 19.95 -10.45
C ALA A 327 22.48 20.28 -10.25
N PRO A 328 21.71 20.51 -11.33
CA PRO A 328 20.27 20.68 -11.24
C PRO A 328 19.60 19.44 -10.64
N ILE A 329 18.68 19.65 -9.71
CA ILE A 329 17.90 18.57 -9.08
C ILE A 329 17.13 17.80 -10.18
N SER A 330 17.41 16.51 -10.30
CA SER A 330 16.77 15.63 -11.27
C SER A 330 15.43 15.08 -10.77
N ARG A 331 14.42 15.04 -11.64
CA ARG A 331 13.13 14.38 -11.38
C ARG A 331 12.91 13.27 -12.39
N VAL A 332 12.78 12.04 -11.91
CA VAL A 332 12.48 10.86 -12.75
C VAL A 332 11.13 10.30 -12.33
N CYS A 333 10.08 10.68 -13.06
CA CYS A 333 8.68 10.37 -12.75
C CYS A 333 8.03 9.52 -13.85
N GLY A 334 6.79 9.09 -13.64
CA GLY A 334 5.93 8.67 -14.74
C GLY A 334 5.71 9.83 -15.73
N TYR A 335 5.33 9.50 -16.97
CA TYR A 335 5.04 10.53 -17.97
C TYR A 335 3.73 11.26 -17.65
N ASP A 336 3.55 12.45 -18.24
CA ASP A 336 2.31 13.24 -18.17
C ASP A 336 1.20 12.61 -19.04
N THR A 337 0.82 11.38 -18.72
CA THR A 337 -0.24 10.63 -19.37
C THR A 337 -1.05 9.87 -18.33
N PRO A 338 -2.32 9.51 -18.60
CA PRO A 338 -2.99 8.47 -17.84
C PRO A 338 -2.14 7.19 -17.79
N PHE A 339 -2.25 6.43 -16.70
CA PHE A 339 -1.46 5.21 -16.51
C PHE A 339 -1.89 4.14 -17.53
N PRO A 340 -0.99 3.67 -18.44
CA PRO A 340 -1.37 2.79 -19.52
C PRO A 340 -1.46 1.32 -19.09
N HIS A 341 -2.24 0.50 -19.81
CA HIS A 341 -2.27 -0.95 -19.60
C HIS A 341 -1.03 -1.63 -20.20
N ILE A 342 -0.97 -1.79 -21.53
CA ILE A 342 0.09 -2.56 -22.20
C ILE A 342 1.46 -1.84 -22.20
N PHE A 343 1.46 -0.52 -21.99
CA PHE A 343 2.67 0.30 -22.00
C PHE A 343 3.24 0.57 -20.60
N GLU A 344 2.76 -0.13 -19.57
CA GLU A 344 3.20 0.08 -18.18
C GLU A 344 4.73 0.01 -18.05
N THR A 345 5.37 -0.97 -18.68
CA THR A 345 6.83 -1.14 -18.67
C THR A 345 7.60 0.04 -19.27
N PHE A 346 7.01 0.75 -20.23
CA PHE A 346 7.60 1.95 -20.82
C PHE A 346 7.28 3.21 -20.02
N TYR A 347 6.21 3.20 -19.23
CA TYR A 347 5.72 4.34 -18.46
C TYR A 347 6.50 4.54 -17.16
N ILE A 348 6.65 3.48 -16.36
CA ILE A 348 7.18 3.58 -14.99
C ILE A 348 8.61 4.16 -14.95
N PRO A 349 8.97 4.92 -13.90
CA PRO A 349 10.35 5.37 -13.66
C PRO A 349 11.20 4.20 -13.15
N ASP A 350 11.53 3.26 -14.03
CA ASP A 350 12.34 2.10 -13.68
C ASP A 350 13.79 2.46 -13.32
N LYS A 351 14.54 1.47 -12.83
CA LYS A 351 15.94 1.65 -12.44
C LYS A 351 16.85 2.13 -13.59
N TRP A 352 16.53 1.83 -14.85
CA TRP A 352 17.35 2.23 -15.97
C TRP A 352 17.16 3.71 -16.29
N LYS A 353 15.92 4.21 -16.23
CA LYS A 353 15.63 5.64 -16.32
C LYS A 353 16.28 6.42 -15.18
N CYS A 354 16.14 5.93 -13.94
CA CYS A 354 16.78 6.55 -12.79
C CYS A 354 18.31 6.54 -12.89
N TYR A 355 18.91 5.43 -13.29
CA TYR A 355 20.37 5.31 -13.46
C TYR A 355 20.90 6.22 -14.58
N ASP A 356 20.22 6.33 -15.73
CA ASP A 356 20.67 7.23 -16.79
C ASP A 356 20.57 8.71 -16.38
N ALA A 357 19.51 9.09 -15.68
CA ALA A 357 19.38 10.44 -15.12
C ALA A 357 20.47 10.74 -14.08
N LEU A 358 20.76 9.79 -13.18
CA LEU A 358 21.85 9.88 -12.22
C LEU A 358 23.19 10.06 -12.93
N ARG A 359 23.49 9.21 -13.92
CA ARG A 359 24.72 9.29 -14.71
C ARG A 359 24.87 10.65 -15.39
N LYS A 360 23.80 11.21 -15.95
CA LYS A 360 23.82 12.56 -16.53
C LYS A 360 24.10 13.63 -15.48
N MET A 361 23.47 13.53 -14.31
CA MET A 361 23.64 14.49 -13.20
C MET A 361 25.07 14.48 -12.63
N ILE A 362 25.68 13.29 -12.50
CA ILE A 362 27.08 13.13 -12.05
C ILE A 362 28.09 13.72 -13.05
N ASN A 363 27.71 13.87 -14.33
CA ASN A 363 28.57 14.45 -15.38
C ASN A 363 28.17 15.89 -15.76
N TYR A 364 27.32 16.55 -14.97
CA TYR A 364 27.00 17.97 -15.14
C TYR A 364 28.21 18.81 -14.74
#